data_AF-A0A821ML73-F1
#
_entry.id   AF-A0A821ML73-F1
#
_cell.length_a   1.000
_cell.length_b   1.000
_cell.length_c   1.000
_cell.angle_alpha   90.00
_cell.angle_beta   90.00
_cell.angle_gamma   90.00
#
_symmetry.space_group_name_H-M   'P 1'
#
loop_
_entity.id
_entity.type
_entity.pdbx_description
1 polymer ?
#
loop_
_entity_poly.entity_id
_entity_poly.type
_entity_poly.pdbx_seq_one_letter_code
_entity_poly.pdbx_strand_id
1 'polypeptide(L)'
;MSESLEYYQNQILLARTEIKNLRQKLTALKHEHSKEIKTVKTMLSGFRCANCIETAATYISNQQSQDTPSPSEDISYSPIGYIETTFENKRAVPRQPSVLSKAKGVVVITTDKFNNPEHAISGLEEFSHMWILFHFHSTASTSPPPKISPPRLAGEKRGVFSTRSPHRPCPIGLSLVKIHNIEGNKITFHGVDMINGTPVLDIKPYIPQYDYPIQTFSSISLDRPPTEGTSDTLELNNLQINSARPSPRVENPIGGDTNSLDSPFDDEIPSPIQSISAAVSPLSTNRIDQSPVHRGNPDGQERFTPPQMIINHSDCIRVPNWITNPISQTYNVRFTDEALERLNTLIGDRAVSFKTSIENLLSDDPRSLYVKTKYPDHEYSCVLEDLSISCVFNSNTSVCTIVAVRNAEDLQN
;
A
#
# COMPACT_ATOMS: atom_id res chain seq x y z
N MET A 1 -26.70 0.35 49.24
CA MET A 1 -26.22 0.78 47.89
C MET A 1 -25.19 1.90 47.96
N SER A 2 -25.23 2.86 48.91
CA SER A 2 -24.23 3.94 48.97
C SER A 2 -22.83 3.49 49.41
N GLU A 3 -22.70 2.53 50.33
CA GLU A 3 -21.40 2.02 50.80
C GLU A 3 -20.53 1.41 49.67
N SER A 4 -21.16 0.81 48.66
CA SER A 4 -20.45 0.24 47.50
C SER A 4 -19.91 1.33 46.57
N LEU A 5 -20.66 2.44 46.41
CA LEU A 5 -20.26 3.55 45.56
C LEU A 5 -19.05 4.31 46.13
N GLU A 6 -19.06 4.53 47.45
CA GLU A 6 -17.98 5.21 48.17
C GLU A 6 -16.68 4.39 48.17
N TYR A 7 -16.79 3.06 48.24
CA TYR A 7 -15.65 2.15 48.06
C TYR A 7 -14.99 2.31 46.69
N TYR A 8 -15.78 2.29 45.60
CA TYR A 8 -15.23 2.44 44.24
C TYR A 8 -14.64 3.83 43.98
N GLN A 9 -15.24 4.88 44.54
CA GLN A 9 -14.69 6.24 44.46
C GLN A 9 -13.31 6.34 45.14
N ASN A 10 -13.14 5.72 46.31
CA ASN A 10 -11.86 5.65 46.99
C ASN A 10 -10.81 4.85 46.21
N GLN A 11 -11.19 3.74 45.58
CA GLN A 11 -10.30 2.97 44.72
C GLN A 11 -9.83 3.76 43.48
N ILE A 12 -10.72 4.54 42.86
CA ILE A 12 -10.36 5.40 41.72
C ILE A 12 -9.40 6.52 42.17
N LEU A 13 -9.60 7.09 43.35
CA LEU A 13 -8.72 8.13 43.91
C LEU A 13 -7.31 7.57 44.17
N LEU A 14 -7.22 6.36 44.75
CA LEU A 14 -5.96 5.66 44.97
C LEU A 14 -5.24 5.37 43.64
N ALA A 15 -5.95 4.80 42.66
CA ALA A 15 -5.38 4.51 41.35
C ALA A 15 -4.86 5.78 40.64
N ARG A 16 -5.59 6.90 40.73
CA ARG A 16 -5.13 8.19 40.17
C ARG A 16 -3.87 8.69 40.84
N THR A 17 -3.78 8.55 42.16
CA THR A 17 -2.60 8.95 42.94
C THR A 17 -1.39 8.08 42.59
N GLU A 18 -1.60 6.77 42.42
CA GLU A 18 -0.56 5.83 42.03
C GLU A 18 -0.05 6.10 40.61
N ILE A 19 -0.95 6.35 39.64
CA ILE A 19 -0.57 6.76 38.29
C ILE A 19 0.26 8.05 38.30
N LYS A 20 -0.11 9.03 39.13
CA LYS A 20 0.65 10.28 39.28
C LYS A 20 2.07 9.99 39.82
N ASN A 21 2.20 9.14 40.83
CA ASN A 21 3.49 8.75 41.40
C ASN A 21 4.35 7.99 40.37
N LEU A 22 3.77 7.09 39.59
CA LEU A 22 4.47 6.35 38.54
C LEU A 22 4.98 7.28 37.43
N ARG A 23 4.17 8.26 37.00
CA ARG A 23 4.60 9.27 36.02
C ARG A 23 5.77 10.11 36.53
N GLN A 24 5.75 10.48 37.81
CA GLN A 24 6.85 11.22 38.43
C GLN A 24 8.14 10.38 38.50
N LYS A 25 8.04 9.10 38.90
CA LYS A 25 9.18 8.17 38.88
C LYS A 25 9.77 7.98 37.48
N LEU A 26 8.92 7.82 36.47
CA LEU A 26 9.36 7.66 35.08
C LEU A 26 10.10 8.91 34.57
N THR A 27 9.63 10.10 34.95
CA THR A 27 10.25 11.37 34.57
C THR A 27 11.62 11.53 35.22
N ALA A 28 11.74 11.18 36.50
CA ALA A 28 13.02 11.17 37.21
C ALA A 28 14.02 10.19 36.57
N LEU A 29 13.59 8.95 36.29
CA LEU A 29 14.45 7.93 35.68
C LEU A 29 14.93 8.33 34.28
N LYS A 30 14.07 8.96 33.48
CA LYS A 30 14.45 9.50 32.15
C LYS A 30 15.52 10.58 32.27
N HIS A 31 15.43 11.44 33.30
CA HIS A 31 16.42 12.50 33.51
C HIS A 31 17.78 11.93 33.95
N GLU A 32 17.76 10.94 34.85
CA GLU A 32 18.96 10.23 35.31
C GLU A 32 19.69 9.54 34.14
N HIS A 33 18.96 8.79 33.32
CA HIS A 33 19.54 8.12 32.14
C HIS A 33 20.09 9.12 31.12
N SER A 34 19.44 10.28 30.93
CA SER A 34 19.97 11.34 30.06
C SER A 34 21.30 11.92 30.58
N LYS A 35 21.46 12.01 31.90
CA LYS A 35 22.70 12.48 32.55
C LYS A 35 23.83 11.46 32.39
N GLU A 36 23.53 10.17 32.55
CA GLU A 36 24.50 9.09 32.31
C GLU A 36 25.00 9.10 30.86
N ILE A 37 24.10 9.19 29.88
CA ILE A 37 24.46 9.26 28.46
C ILE A 37 25.39 10.46 28.18
N LYS A 38 25.10 11.62 28.77
CA LYS A 38 25.98 12.80 28.64
C LYS A 38 27.36 12.53 29.24
N THR A 39 27.40 11.90 30.42
CA THR A 39 28.66 11.56 31.12
C THR A 39 29.52 10.60 30.29
N VAL A 40 28.92 9.55 29.72
CA VAL A 40 29.60 8.60 28.84
C VAL A 40 30.14 9.30 27.58
N LYS A 41 29.36 10.17 26.95
CA LYS A 41 29.82 10.96 25.80
C LYS A 41 31.01 11.86 26.14
N THR A 42 30.99 12.51 27.30
CA THR A 42 32.12 13.33 27.76
C THR A 42 33.37 12.48 28.03
N MET A 43 33.24 11.32 28.67
CA MET A 43 34.37 10.41 28.89
C MET A 43 34.96 9.90 27.58
N LEU A 44 34.13 9.53 26.61
CA LEU A 44 34.57 9.10 25.28
C LEU A 44 35.29 10.23 24.53
N SER A 45 34.83 11.47 24.67
CA SER A 45 35.49 12.63 24.02
C SER A 45 36.89 12.93 24.58
N GLY A 46 37.14 12.55 25.83
CA GLY A 46 38.46 12.66 26.47
C GLY A 46 39.36 11.44 26.27
N PHE A 47 38.82 10.32 25.79
CA PHE A 47 39.59 9.10 25.54
C PHE A 47 40.34 9.22 24.21
N ARG A 48 41.59 9.72 24.26
CA ARG A 48 42.51 9.73 23.11
C ARG A 48 43.76 8.93 23.43
N CYS A 49 44.08 7.95 22.59
CA CYS A 49 45.30 7.14 22.67
C CYS A 49 46.51 7.96 22.19
N ALA A 50 47.59 8.00 22.98
CA ALA A 50 48.81 8.75 22.65
C ALA A 50 49.49 8.27 21.36
N ASN A 51 49.37 6.99 21.01
CA ASN A 51 49.95 6.41 19.78
C ASN A 51 49.13 6.67 18.51
N CYS A 52 47.94 7.27 18.61
CA CYS A 52 47.13 7.62 17.44
C CYS A 52 47.50 9.00 16.84
N ILE A 53 48.44 9.74 17.45
CA ILE A 53 48.81 11.10 17.03
C ILE A 53 49.70 11.09 15.77
N GLU A 54 50.68 10.17 15.68
CA GLU A 54 51.63 10.16 14.56
C GLU A 54 51.00 9.69 13.25
N THR A 55 50.09 8.71 13.29
CA THR A 55 49.35 8.26 12.11
C THR A 55 48.34 9.31 11.62
N ALA A 56 47.84 10.17 12.52
CA ALA A 56 46.89 11.22 12.19
C ALA A 56 47.55 12.49 11.62
N ALA A 57 48.77 12.85 12.05
CA ALA A 57 49.43 14.07 11.59
C ALA A 57 49.80 14.04 10.10
N THR A 58 50.21 12.89 9.57
CA THR A 58 50.57 12.72 8.15
C THR A 58 49.35 12.73 7.22
N TYR A 59 48.14 12.46 7.75
CA TYR A 59 46.90 12.52 6.99
C TYR A 59 46.29 13.93 6.94
N ILE A 60 46.58 14.77 7.94
CA ILE A 60 45.98 16.11 8.08
C ILE A 60 46.61 17.16 7.14
N SER A 61 47.89 17.02 6.75
CA SER A 61 48.55 18.03 5.91
C SER A 61 48.13 18.01 4.43
N ASN A 62 47.39 16.99 3.96
CA ASN A 62 46.92 16.91 2.57
C ASN A 62 45.40 17.16 2.40
N GLN A 63 44.69 17.65 3.43
CA GLN A 63 43.26 17.99 3.33
C GLN A 63 42.95 19.45 3.73
N GLN A 64 43.80 20.41 3.34
CA GLN A 64 43.35 21.80 3.21
C GLN A 64 42.81 22.03 1.80
N SER A 65 41.55 21.63 1.58
CA SER A 65 40.55 22.15 0.63
C SER A 65 39.48 21.07 0.41
N GLN A 66 38.21 21.45 0.63
CA GLN A 66 36.96 20.67 0.50
C GLN A 66 36.41 20.11 1.82
N ASP A 67 35.64 20.95 2.51
CA ASP A 67 34.53 20.49 3.35
C ASP A 67 33.59 19.64 2.49
N THR A 68 33.80 18.33 2.50
CA THR A 68 32.78 17.36 2.08
C THR A 68 32.07 16.91 3.35
N PRO A 69 30.77 17.21 3.52
CA PRO A 69 30.00 16.53 4.55
C PRO A 69 30.09 15.04 4.24
N SER A 70 30.36 14.19 5.25
CA SER A 70 30.06 12.76 5.12
C SER A 70 28.66 12.65 4.55
N PRO A 71 28.44 11.99 3.39
CA PRO A 71 27.12 11.97 2.80
C PRO A 71 26.18 11.37 3.84
N SER A 72 25.20 12.16 4.30
CA SER A 72 24.05 11.56 4.95
C SER A 72 23.52 10.54 3.94
N GLU A 73 23.46 9.27 4.30
CA GLU A 73 22.87 8.24 3.44
C GLU A 73 21.38 8.55 3.14
N ASP A 74 20.79 9.46 3.93
CA ASP A 74 19.42 9.92 3.79
C ASP A 74 19.23 10.86 2.59
N ILE A 75 18.21 10.56 1.79
CA ILE A 75 17.71 11.42 0.73
C ILE A 75 16.56 12.25 1.30
N SER A 76 16.70 13.58 1.25
CA SER A 76 15.67 14.52 1.72
C SER A 76 14.89 15.10 0.56
N TYR A 77 13.57 15.09 0.66
CA TYR A 77 12.65 15.70 -0.30
C TYR A 77 11.85 16.81 0.37
N SER A 78 11.54 17.87 -0.37
CA SER A 78 10.56 18.86 0.03
C SER A 78 9.25 18.62 -0.73
N PRO A 79 8.08 18.70 -0.07
CA PRO A 79 6.80 18.62 -0.78
C PRO A 79 6.69 19.69 -1.86
N ILE A 80 6.06 19.34 -2.99
CA ILE A 80 5.70 20.28 -4.06
C ILE A 80 4.33 20.92 -3.86
N GLY A 81 3.56 20.38 -2.92
CA GLY A 81 2.17 20.72 -2.72
C GLY A 81 1.52 19.90 -1.62
N TYR A 82 0.23 20.11 -1.42
CA TYR A 82 -0.58 19.41 -0.43
C TYR A 82 -1.92 18.99 -1.02
N ILE A 83 -2.46 17.90 -0.47
CA ILE A 83 -3.80 17.40 -0.77
C ILE A 83 -4.84 18.12 0.09
N GLU A 84 -5.87 18.68 -0.55
CA GLU A 84 -7.11 19.12 0.10
C GLU A 84 -8.20 18.06 -0.15
N THR A 85 -8.72 17.45 0.92
CA THR A 85 -9.84 16.47 0.87
C THR A 85 -10.75 16.65 2.07
N THR A 86 -11.95 16.04 2.03
CA THR A 86 -12.89 16.03 3.16
C THR A 86 -12.49 15.05 4.28
N PHE A 87 -11.39 14.31 4.13
CA PHE A 87 -10.95 13.31 5.08
C PHE A 87 -9.93 13.88 6.06
N GLU A 88 -10.38 14.43 7.19
CA GLU A 88 -9.48 15.03 8.20
C GLU A 88 -8.64 14.01 8.98
N ASN A 89 -9.09 12.76 9.05
CA ASN A 89 -8.38 11.71 9.75
C ASN A 89 -8.45 10.39 8.98
N LYS A 90 -7.67 9.40 9.41
CA LYS A 90 -7.54 8.11 8.72
C LYS A 90 -8.82 7.28 8.71
N ARG A 91 -9.81 7.61 9.53
CA ARG A 91 -11.06 6.87 9.61
C ARG A 91 -11.88 7.18 8.37
N ALA A 92 -12.46 6.16 7.75
CA ALA A 92 -13.20 6.25 6.48
C ALA A 92 -12.41 6.72 5.24
N VAL A 93 -11.10 6.98 5.34
CA VAL A 93 -10.29 7.14 4.13
C VAL A 93 -10.33 5.83 3.35
N PRO A 94 -10.68 5.87 2.05
CA PRO A 94 -10.70 4.70 1.22
C PRO A 94 -9.34 4.01 1.22
N ARG A 95 -9.34 2.67 1.19
CA ARG A 95 -8.07 1.92 1.17
C ARG A 95 -7.31 2.08 -0.14
N GLN A 96 -8.02 2.39 -1.23
CA GLN A 96 -7.51 2.61 -2.59
C GLN A 96 -8.46 3.58 -3.31
N PRO A 97 -7.99 4.33 -4.33
CA PRO A 97 -8.77 5.36 -5.01
C PRO A 97 -10.05 4.84 -5.68
N SER A 98 -10.05 3.57 -6.09
CA SER A 98 -11.18 2.95 -6.80
C SER A 98 -12.43 2.74 -5.93
N VAL A 99 -12.28 2.67 -4.61
CA VAL A 99 -13.39 2.42 -3.68
C VAL A 99 -14.37 3.59 -3.67
N LEU A 100 -13.85 4.82 -3.63
CA LEU A 100 -14.63 6.05 -3.80
C LEU A 100 -14.18 6.80 -5.05
N SER A 101 -14.39 6.17 -6.21
CA SER A 101 -13.96 6.68 -7.51
C SER A 101 -14.53 8.04 -7.89
N LYS A 102 -15.61 8.50 -7.23
CA LYS A 102 -16.22 9.83 -7.44
C LYS A 102 -15.81 10.86 -6.40
N ALA A 103 -15.23 10.45 -5.28
CA ALA A 103 -14.80 11.38 -4.24
C ALA A 103 -13.79 12.37 -4.83
N LYS A 104 -14.02 13.66 -4.54
CA LYS A 104 -13.23 14.78 -5.06
C LYS A 104 -12.07 15.07 -4.13
N GLY A 105 -10.88 15.21 -4.70
CA GLY A 105 -9.71 15.77 -4.03
C GLY A 105 -9.12 16.90 -4.86
N VAL A 106 -8.28 17.71 -4.22
CA VAL A 106 -7.53 18.76 -4.91
C VAL A 106 -6.06 18.66 -4.52
N VAL A 107 -5.18 18.67 -5.52
CA VAL A 107 -3.76 18.93 -5.29
C VAL A 107 -3.54 20.44 -5.40
N VAL A 108 -2.94 21.04 -4.38
CA VAL A 108 -2.53 22.45 -4.40
C VAL A 108 -1.01 22.52 -4.46
N ILE A 109 -0.47 22.98 -5.59
CA ILE A 109 0.97 23.18 -5.76
C ILE A 109 1.39 24.47 -5.06
N THR A 110 2.44 24.38 -4.25
CA THR A 110 2.94 25.52 -3.48
C THR A 110 3.82 26.43 -4.34
N THR A 111 3.71 27.74 -4.10
CA THR A 111 4.48 28.76 -4.82
C THR A 111 5.94 28.88 -4.32
N ASP A 112 6.29 28.22 -3.22
CA ASP A 112 7.66 28.21 -2.70
C ASP A 112 8.62 27.36 -3.55
N LYS A 113 8.09 26.42 -4.34
CA LYS A 113 8.89 25.57 -5.24
C LYS A 113 8.95 26.11 -6.66
N PHE A 114 7.83 26.63 -7.15
CA PHE A 114 7.72 27.22 -8.47
C PHE A 114 7.09 28.59 -8.32
N ASN A 115 7.77 29.65 -8.78
CA ASN A 115 7.22 31.00 -8.76
C ASN A 115 5.90 31.09 -9.57
N ASN A 116 5.79 30.27 -10.62
CA ASN A 116 4.64 30.16 -11.51
C ASN A 116 4.19 28.67 -11.58
N PRO A 117 3.52 28.15 -10.55
CA PRO A 117 3.13 26.73 -10.49
C PRO A 117 2.25 26.29 -11.67
N GLU A 118 1.44 27.19 -12.23
CA GLU A 118 0.61 26.94 -13.41
C GLU A 118 1.43 26.52 -14.64
N HIS A 119 2.64 27.05 -14.81
CA HIS A 119 3.53 26.65 -15.91
C HIS A 119 4.03 25.20 -15.75
N ALA A 120 4.23 24.74 -14.50
CA ALA A 120 4.67 23.37 -14.23
C ALA A 120 3.55 22.33 -14.43
N ILE A 121 2.29 22.78 -14.41
CA ILE A 121 1.10 21.93 -14.56
C ILE A 121 0.57 21.95 -16.01
N SER A 122 0.90 22.98 -16.79
CA SER A 122 0.45 23.15 -18.18
C SER A 122 0.64 21.87 -19.03
N GLY A 123 -0.41 21.50 -19.79
CA GLY A 123 -0.43 20.30 -20.62
C GLY A 123 -0.90 19.04 -19.89
N LEU A 124 -0.99 19.06 -18.56
CA LEU A 124 -1.53 17.93 -17.79
C LEU A 124 -3.02 17.71 -18.08
N GLU A 125 -3.76 18.75 -18.46
CA GLU A 125 -5.17 18.72 -18.87
C GLU A 125 -5.43 17.88 -20.14
N GLU A 126 -4.40 17.61 -20.94
CA GLU A 126 -4.49 16.71 -22.11
C GLU A 126 -4.63 15.25 -21.68
N PHE A 127 -4.30 14.92 -20.42
CA PHE A 127 -4.38 13.58 -19.86
C PHE A 127 -5.66 13.40 -19.04
N SER A 128 -6.26 12.21 -19.15
CA SER A 128 -7.43 11.87 -18.33
C SER A 128 -7.07 11.44 -16.90
N HIS A 129 -5.85 10.93 -16.69
CA HIS A 129 -5.41 10.35 -15.43
C HIS A 129 -3.97 10.75 -15.11
N MET A 130 -3.65 10.78 -13.82
CA MET A 130 -2.30 11.04 -13.33
C MET A 130 -1.97 10.14 -12.13
N TRP A 131 -0.69 9.85 -11.97
CA TRP A 131 -0.11 9.35 -10.75
C TRP A 131 0.19 10.51 -9.80
N ILE A 132 -0.21 10.35 -8.55
CA ILE A 132 0.22 11.19 -7.44
C ILE A 132 1.16 10.36 -6.56
N LEU A 133 2.38 10.85 -6.36
CA LEU A 133 3.29 10.34 -5.33
C LEU A 133 3.19 11.25 -4.11
N PHE A 134 2.96 10.65 -2.94
CA PHE A 134 2.72 11.42 -1.72
C PHE A 134 3.37 10.78 -0.50
N HIS A 135 3.48 11.52 0.59
CA HIS A 135 4.09 11.04 1.82
C HIS A 135 3.03 10.70 2.88
N PHE A 136 3.09 9.50 3.48
CA PHE A 136 2.21 9.10 4.59
C PHE A 136 2.58 9.77 5.92
N HIS A 137 2.47 11.11 5.96
CA HIS A 137 2.88 11.98 7.08
C HIS A 137 2.22 11.63 8.43
N SER A 138 1.01 11.07 8.41
CA SER A 138 0.28 10.71 9.63
C SER A 138 0.64 9.32 10.17
N THR A 139 1.63 8.61 9.63
CA THR A 139 2.03 7.27 10.10
C THR A 139 2.91 7.35 11.35
N ALA A 140 2.49 6.69 12.44
CA ALA A 140 3.12 6.86 13.75
C ALA A 140 4.46 6.13 13.97
N SER A 141 4.87 5.23 13.06
CA SER A 141 6.06 4.40 13.28
C SER A 141 7.22 4.84 12.39
N THR A 142 8.35 5.16 13.04
CA THR A 142 9.65 5.38 12.39
C THR A 142 10.37 4.07 12.06
N SER A 143 9.90 2.93 12.58
CA SER A 143 10.46 1.60 12.32
C SER A 143 9.34 0.61 12.00
N PRO A 144 8.95 0.48 10.72
CA PRO A 144 7.88 -0.43 10.32
C PRO A 144 8.36 -1.89 10.34
N PRO A 145 7.51 -2.84 10.77
CA PRO A 145 7.88 -4.25 10.79
C PRO A 145 8.03 -4.79 9.36
N PRO A 146 8.92 -5.78 9.14
CA PRO A 146 9.14 -6.37 7.82
C PRO A 146 7.92 -7.12 7.28
N LYS A 147 7.03 -7.58 8.17
CA LYS A 147 5.75 -8.20 7.84
C LYS A 147 4.60 -7.42 8.45
N ILE A 148 3.54 -7.21 7.67
CA ILE A 148 2.29 -6.55 8.09
C ILE A 148 1.10 -7.48 7.84
N SER A 149 -0.03 -7.25 8.50
CA SER A 149 -1.27 -8.01 8.28
C SER A 149 -2.25 -7.18 7.44
N PRO A 150 -2.35 -7.40 6.12
CA PRO A 150 -3.32 -6.69 5.29
C PRO A 150 -4.75 -6.98 5.76
N PRO A 151 -5.66 -5.99 5.67
CA PRO A 151 -7.07 -6.17 6.07
C PRO A 151 -7.76 -7.34 5.35
N ARG A 152 -7.38 -7.62 4.09
CA ARG A 152 -7.96 -8.67 3.25
C ARG A 152 -7.57 -10.10 3.62
N LEU A 153 -6.61 -10.26 4.53
CA LEU A 153 -5.97 -11.53 4.87
C LEU A 153 -6.36 -12.08 6.24
N ALA A 154 -7.42 -11.55 6.86
CA ALA A 154 -7.98 -12.05 8.13
C ALA A 154 -6.94 -12.28 9.25
N GLY A 155 -5.87 -11.47 9.27
CA GLY A 155 -4.79 -11.56 10.27
C GLY A 155 -3.49 -12.20 9.78
N GLU A 156 -3.51 -12.94 8.67
CA GLU A 156 -2.27 -13.46 8.09
C GLU A 156 -1.30 -12.32 7.71
N LYS A 157 -0.01 -12.58 7.92
CA LYS A 157 1.06 -11.63 7.63
C LYS A 157 1.62 -11.83 6.22
N ARG A 158 2.05 -10.71 5.60
CA ARG A 158 2.80 -10.66 4.34
C ARG A 158 3.96 -9.69 4.48
N GLY A 159 5.03 -9.90 3.71
CA GLY A 159 6.14 -8.95 3.65
C GLY A 159 5.65 -7.57 3.22
N VAL A 160 6.17 -6.49 3.82
CA VAL A 160 5.70 -5.12 3.55
C VAL A 160 5.74 -4.74 2.06
N PHE A 161 6.72 -5.26 1.31
CA PHE A 161 6.89 -5.00 -0.12
C PHE A 161 5.94 -5.78 -1.03
N SER A 162 5.26 -6.82 -0.54
CA SER A 162 4.18 -7.49 -1.28
C SER A 162 2.79 -6.89 -0.98
N THR A 163 2.75 -5.72 -0.34
CA THR A 163 1.52 -5.03 0.07
C THR A 163 1.57 -3.54 -0.27
N ARG A 164 0.44 -2.85 -0.12
CA ARG A 164 0.32 -1.38 -0.21
C ARG A 164 0.15 -0.71 1.16
N SER A 165 0.75 -1.27 2.22
CA SER A 165 0.65 -0.70 3.57
C SER A 165 1.31 0.67 3.64
N PRO A 166 0.79 1.63 4.42
CA PRO A 166 1.49 2.89 4.70
C PRO A 166 2.69 2.72 5.66
N HIS A 167 2.76 1.60 6.39
CA HIS A 167 3.86 1.31 7.32
C HIS A 167 5.05 0.70 6.57
N ARG A 168 5.91 1.54 5.98
CA ARG A 168 7.05 1.10 5.15
C ARG A 168 8.30 1.98 5.39
N PRO A 169 9.51 1.46 5.12
CA PRO A 169 10.76 2.21 5.38
C PRO A 169 10.78 3.59 4.72
N CYS A 170 10.40 3.66 3.45
CA CYS A 170 10.08 4.91 2.76
C CYS A 170 8.55 5.01 2.66
N PRO A 171 7.89 5.84 3.48
CA PRO A 171 6.43 5.93 3.54
C PRO A 171 5.86 6.76 2.38
N ILE A 172 6.13 6.30 1.16
CA ILE A 172 5.65 6.90 -0.09
C ILE A 172 4.41 6.13 -0.55
N GLY A 173 3.33 6.87 -0.79
CA GLY A 173 2.10 6.42 -1.41
C GLY A 173 2.09 6.70 -2.91
N LEU A 174 1.27 5.94 -3.63
CA LEU A 174 1.10 6.06 -5.07
C LEU A 174 -0.39 5.85 -5.39
N SER A 175 -1.01 6.86 -5.99
CA SER A 175 -2.43 6.81 -6.37
C SER A 175 -2.62 7.19 -7.84
N LEU A 176 -3.34 6.34 -8.57
CA LEU A 176 -3.85 6.65 -9.91
C LEU A 176 -5.20 7.33 -9.73
N VAL A 177 -5.32 8.56 -10.21
CA VAL A 177 -6.53 9.38 -10.06
C VAL A 177 -6.98 9.89 -11.43
N LYS A 178 -8.28 10.21 -11.55
CA LYS A 178 -8.84 10.82 -12.75
C LYS A 178 -8.80 12.34 -12.62
N ILE A 179 -8.19 13.04 -13.57
CA ILE A 179 -8.20 14.50 -13.60
C ILE A 179 -9.61 14.97 -13.93
N HIS A 180 -10.10 15.96 -13.17
CA HIS A 180 -11.41 16.56 -13.37
C HIS A 180 -11.30 17.98 -13.93
N ASN A 181 -10.46 18.81 -13.32
CA ASN A 181 -10.24 20.20 -13.73
C ASN A 181 -8.87 20.69 -13.25
N ILE A 182 -8.25 21.60 -14.00
CA ILE A 182 -7.02 22.29 -13.61
C ILE A 182 -7.28 23.80 -13.66
N GLU A 183 -6.99 24.49 -12.57
CA GLU A 183 -7.21 25.94 -12.46
C GLU A 183 -6.08 26.57 -11.63
N GLY A 184 -5.29 27.43 -12.25
CA GLY A 184 -4.12 28.06 -11.62
C GLY A 184 -3.14 27.01 -11.09
N ASN A 185 -2.92 27.00 -9.77
CA ASN A 185 -2.04 26.06 -9.09
C ASN A 185 -2.76 24.82 -8.52
N LYS A 186 -4.05 24.63 -8.86
CA LYS A 186 -4.90 23.57 -8.31
C LYS A 186 -5.27 22.54 -9.37
N ILE A 187 -5.08 21.27 -9.04
CA ILE A 187 -5.53 20.13 -9.84
C ILE A 187 -6.64 19.42 -9.08
N THR A 188 -7.87 19.53 -9.57
CA THR A 188 -9.02 18.79 -9.05
C THR A 188 -9.04 17.39 -9.66
N PHE A 189 -9.21 16.36 -8.84
CA PHE A 189 -9.25 14.96 -9.29
C PHE A 189 -10.36 14.16 -8.61
N HIS A 190 -10.68 13.00 -9.19
CA HIS A 190 -11.55 11.99 -8.62
C HIS A 190 -10.78 10.72 -8.24
N GLY A 191 -11.20 10.09 -7.15
CA GLY A 191 -10.57 8.89 -6.59
C GLY A 191 -9.61 9.28 -5.47
N VAL A 192 -10.13 9.38 -4.25
CA VAL A 192 -9.37 9.81 -3.08
C VAL A 192 -9.06 8.62 -2.18
N ASP A 193 -7.81 8.52 -1.72
CA ASP A 193 -7.36 7.60 -0.67
C ASP A 193 -6.36 8.27 0.30
N MET A 194 -6.41 9.60 0.35
CA MET A 194 -5.49 10.45 1.10
C MET A 194 -6.28 11.33 2.09
N ILE A 195 -5.69 11.57 3.26
CA ILE A 195 -6.22 12.54 4.23
C ILE A 195 -5.88 13.96 3.80
N ASN A 196 -6.66 14.91 4.31
CA ASN A 196 -6.41 16.32 4.18
C ASN A 196 -5.00 16.69 4.69
N GLY A 197 -4.34 17.62 4.01
CA GLY A 197 -2.97 18.04 4.32
C GLY A 197 -1.88 17.04 3.93
N THR A 198 -2.20 15.97 3.19
CA THR A 198 -1.18 15.00 2.75
C THR A 198 -0.13 15.67 1.85
N PRO A 199 1.17 15.61 2.17
CA PRO A 199 2.21 16.21 1.33
C PRO A 199 2.38 15.46 0.01
N VAL A 200 2.37 16.20 -1.09
CA VAL A 200 2.63 15.69 -2.43
C VAL A 200 4.12 15.79 -2.74
N LEU A 201 4.69 14.70 -3.23
CA LEU A 201 6.10 14.62 -3.59
C LEU A 201 6.29 14.82 -5.10
N ASP A 202 5.41 14.25 -5.92
CA ASP A 202 5.53 14.30 -7.38
C ASP A 202 4.19 13.97 -8.07
N ILE A 203 4.06 14.38 -9.33
CA ILE A 203 2.90 14.11 -10.20
C ILE A 203 3.41 13.67 -11.57
N LYS A 204 2.81 12.62 -12.13
CA LYS A 204 3.14 12.12 -13.47
C LYS A 204 1.89 11.79 -14.27
N PRO A 205 1.81 12.10 -15.58
CA PRO A 205 0.70 11.64 -16.40
C PRO A 205 0.69 10.10 -16.47
N TYR A 206 -0.51 9.51 -16.45
CA TYR A 206 -0.66 8.07 -16.70
C TYR A 206 -0.65 7.80 -18.20
N ILE A 207 0.26 6.92 -18.62
CA ILE A 207 0.42 6.54 -20.03
C ILE A 207 0.27 5.01 -20.13
N PRO A 208 -0.86 4.50 -20.67
CA PRO A 208 -1.12 3.06 -20.73
C PRO A 208 0.01 2.24 -21.35
N GLN A 209 0.71 2.77 -22.36
CA GLN A 209 1.80 2.10 -23.06
C GLN A 209 3.00 1.77 -22.16
N TYR A 210 3.22 2.55 -21.10
CA TYR A 210 4.36 2.40 -20.19
C TYR A 210 3.94 1.88 -18.81
N ASP A 211 2.74 2.27 -18.37
CA ASP A 211 2.25 1.96 -17.03
C ASP A 211 1.41 0.67 -16.98
N TYR A 212 0.82 0.25 -18.11
CA TYR A 212 0.14 -1.04 -18.22
C TYR A 212 1.10 -2.08 -18.81
N PRO A 213 1.34 -3.22 -18.13
CA PRO A 213 2.26 -4.23 -18.63
C PRO A 213 1.80 -4.78 -19.99
N ILE A 214 2.55 -4.52 -21.06
CA ILE A 214 2.29 -5.09 -22.39
C ILE A 214 2.88 -6.51 -22.46
N GLN A 215 2.11 -7.45 -23.03
CA GLN A 215 2.57 -8.82 -23.29
C GLN A 215 3.67 -8.82 -24.35
N THR A 216 4.94 -8.78 -23.94
CA THR A 216 6.09 -8.88 -24.87
C THR A 216 6.74 -10.25 -24.90
N PHE A 217 6.20 -11.24 -24.19
CA PHE A 217 6.76 -12.59 -24.15
C PHE A 217 5.92 -13.58 -24.95
N SER A 218 6.23 -13.71 -26.24
CA SER A 218 6.00 -14.94 -26.97
C SER A 218 6.87 -16.05 -26.37
N SER A 219 6.21 -17.06 -25.77
CA SER A 219 6.76 -18.38 -25.44
C SER A 219 8.18 -18.42 -24.84
N ILE A 220 8.33 -18.05 -23.56
CA ILE A 220 9.40 -18.59 -22.72
C ILE A 220 8.72 -19.48 -21.69
N SER A 221 9.10 -20.76 -21.66
CA SER A 221 8.57 -21.80 -20.79
C SER A 221 8.41 -21.31 -19.35
N LEU A 222 7.20 -21.46 -18.82
CA LEU A 222 6.78 -21.05 -17.47
C LEU A 222 7.31 -21.98 -16.37
N ASP A 223 8.54 -22.48 -16.50
CA ASP A 223 9.18 -23.21 -15.41
C ASP A 223 9.90 -22.21 -14.51
N ARG A 224 9.38 -22.10 -13.29
CA ARG A 224 10.01 -21.36 -12.20
C ARG A 224 11.46 -21.85 -12.04
N PRO A 225 12.46 -20.96 -11.83
CA PRO A 225 13.78 -21.42 -11.45
C PRO A 225 13.66 -22.22 -10.14
N PRO A 226 14.21 -23.45 -10.07
CA PRO A 226 14.14 -24.25 -8.87
C PRO A 226 14.69 -23.43 -7.70
N THR A 227 13.93 -23.40 -6.62
CA THR A 227 14.41 -22.81 -5.37
C THR A 227 15.54 -23.74 -4.92
N GLU A 228 16.79 -23.30 -5.01
CA GLU A 228 17.94 -24.11 -4.57
C GLU A 228 17.78 -24.42 -3.08
N GLY A 229 17.37 -25.65 -2.81
CA GLY A 229 17.56 -26.33 -1.53
C GLY A 229 18.30 -27.60 -1.86
N THR A 230 19.59 -27.63 -1.54
CA THR A 230 20.44 -28.83 -1.60
C THR A 230 19.74 -29.99 -0.90
N SER A 231 19.40 -31.03 -1.64
CA SER A 231 19.15 -32.35 -1.10
C SER A 231 19.97 -33.35 -1.89
N ASP A 232 20.96 -33.92 -1.21
CA ASP A 232 21.78 -35.03 -1.65
C ASP A 232 20.91 -36.20 -2.11
N THR A 233 21.06 -36.60 -3.37
CA THR A 233 20.91 -38.00 -3.77
C THR A 233 21.96 -38.31 -4.83
N LEU A 234 22.86 -39.22 -4.48
CA LEU A 234 23.91 -39.81 -5.32
C LEU A 234 23.30 -40.65 -6.46
N GLU A 235 23.87 -40.45 -7.67
CA GLU A 235 24.25 -41.45 -8.70
C GLU A 235 23.14 -42.29 -9.40
N LEU A 236 23.16 -42.62 -10.70
CA LEU A 236 24.25 -42.81 -11.67
C LEU A 236 23.70 -42.84 -13.14
N ASN A 237 24.56 -42.48 -14.11
CA ASN A 237 24.62 -42.91 -15.54
C ASN A 237 23.55 -42.47 -16.58
N ASN A 238 23.96 -41.59 -17.50
CA ASN A 238 24.54 -42.04 -18.78
C ASN A 238 25.16 -40.88 -19.59
N LEU A 239 26.41 -41.12 -20.00
CA LEU A 239 27.20 -40.29 -20.92
C LEU A 239 26.61 -40.31 -22.33
N GLN A 240 26.51 -39.14 -22.97
CA GLN A 240 27.05 -39.03 -24.31
C GLN A 240 27.52 -37.60 -24.61
N ILE A 241 28.85 -37.49 -24.56
CA ILE A 241 29.67 -36.39 -25.07
C ILE A 241 29.47 -36.34 -26.58
N ASN A 242 29.22 -35.16 -27.14
CA ASN A 242 29.77 -34.74 -28.44
C ASN A 242 29.68 -33.20 -28.59
N SER A 243 30.80 -32.57 -28.25
CA SER A 243 31.52 -31.56 -29.05
C SER A 243 30.71 -30.70 -30.03
N ALA A 244 30.66 -29.38 -29.76
CA ALA A 244 31.38 -28.35 -30.53
C ALA A 244 30.79 -26.95 -30.24
N ARG A 245 31.56 -26.12 -29.54
CA ARG A 245 31.59 -24.67 -29.77
C ARG A 245 32.72 -24.44 -30.78
N PRO A 246 32.63 -23.44 -31.67
CA PRO A 246 33.05 -22.11 -31.21
C PRO A 246 32.24 -20.96 -31.83
N SER A 247 32.07 -19.89 -31.04
CA SER A 247 31.92 -18.54 -31.59
C SER A 247 33.23 -18.12 -32.24
N PRO A 248 33.21 -17.19 -33.21
CA PRO A 248 33.80 -15.91 -32.86
C PRO A 248 33.02 -14.68 -33.34
N ARG A 249 33.35 -13.62 -32.62
CA ARG A 249 33.08 -12.17 -32.69
C ARG A 249 33.51 -11.52 -34.02
N VAL A 250 33.12 -10.23 -34.19
CA VAL A 250 33.59 -9.17 -35.14
C VAL A 250 32.52 -8.89 -36.23
N GLU A 251 32.07 -7.68 -36.62
CA GLU A 251 32.22 -6.24 -36.30
C GLU A 251 31.04 -5.51 -37.01
N ASN A 252 30.66 -4.31 -36.57
CA ASN A 252 29.76 -3.40 -37.33
C ASN A 252 30.39 -2.97 -38.66
N PRO A 253 29.58 -2.54 -39.65
CA PRO A 253 29.60 -1.11 -39.98
C PRO A 253 28.24 -0.48 -40.35
N ILE A 254 28.35 0.84 -40.47
CA ILE A 254 27.37 1.93 -40.65
C ILE A 254 26.95 2.11 -42.13
N GLY A 255 25.72 2.63 -42.34
CA GLY A 255 25.27 3.40 -43.53
C GLY A 255 24.63 2.54 -44.63
N GLY A 256 23.59 2.93 -45.36
CA GLY A 256 22.79 4.15 -45.51
C GLY A 256 21.89 3.95 -46.75
N ASP A 257 20.70 4.55 -46.72
CA ASP A 257 19.79 4.93 -47.81
C ASP A 257 19.44 3.96 -48.96
N THR A 258 18.13 3.70 -49.19
CA THR A 258 17.34 4.32 -50.27
C THR A 258 15.92 3.72 -50.41
N ASN A 259 15.02 4.61 -50.85
CA ASN A 259 13.60 4.48 -51.18
C ASN A 259 13.19 3.28 -52.05
N SER A 260 11.93 2.85 -51.96
CA SER A 260 10.86 3.10 -52.97
C SER A 260 9.78 2.00 -53.01
N LEU A 261 8.52 2.43 -52.83
CA LEU A 261 7.33 2.17 -53.67
C LEU A 261 6.89 0.72 -53.97
N ASP A 262 5.70 0.37 -53.51
CA ASP A 262 4.45 0.25 -54.30
C ASP A 262 3.55 -0.92 -53.84
N SER A 263 2.38 -0.54 -53.35
CA SER A 263 1.12 -1.30 -53.42
C SER A 263 0.53 -1.18 -54.84
N PRO A 264 -0.35 -2.09 -55.33
CA PRO A 264 -1.78 -1.90 -55.02
C PRO A 264 -2.68 -3.18 -55.00
N PHE A 265 -3.68 -3.12 -54.13
CA PHE A 265 -5.12 -3.40 -54.27
C PHE A 265 -5.76 -4.68 -54.89
N ASP A 266 -6.95 -4.92 -54.32
CA ASP A 266 -8.17 -5.65 -54.73
C ASP A 266 -8.23 -7.17 -54.47
N ASP A 267 -9.07 -7.73 -53.59
CA ASP A 267 -10.54 -7.67 -53.29
C ASP A 267 -11.24 -8.99 -53.69
N GLU A 268 -12.28 -9.32 -52.91
CA GLU A 268 -13.34 -10.32 -53.10
C GLU A 268 -13.24 -11.77 -52.55
N ILE A 269 -14.22 -12.02 -51.68
CA ILE A 269 -14.78 -13.25 -51.06
C ILE A 269 -15.94 -13.71 -51.99
N PRO A 270 -16.26 -15.02 -52.21
CA PRO A 270 -16.95 -15.81 -51.17
C PRO A 270 -16.76 -17.35 -51.12
N SER A 271 -17.00 -17.85 -49.90
CA SER A 271 -17.24 -19.25 -49.47
C SER A 271 -18.36 -19.94 -50.26
N PRO A 272 -18.57 -21.30 -50.23
CA PRO A 272 -19.01 -21.97 -48.98
C PRO A 272 -18.75 -23.51 -48.81
N ILE A 273 -19.07 -24.04 -47.62
CA ILE A 273 -19.38 -25.47 -47.26
C ILE A 273 -18.12 -26.41 -47.12
N GLN A 274 -17.87 -27.29 -46.12
CA GLN A 274 -18.69 -28.20 -45.30
C GLN A 274 -17.93 -28.69 -44.02
N SER A 275 -18.72 -28.99 -42.98
CA SER A 275 -18.54 -29.90 -41.83
C SER A 275 -17.32 -30.82 -41.68
N ILE A 276 -16.87 -31.02 -40.42
CA ILE A 276 -16.79 -32.34 -39.74
C ILE A 276 -16.84 -32.14 -38.21
N SER A 277 -17.67 -32.98 -37.59
CA SER A 277 -17.96 -33.18 -36.17
C SER A 277 -17.06 -34.21 -35.49
N ALA A 278 -16.84 -34.08 -34.17
CA ALA A 278 -16.63 -35.12 -33.13
C ALA A 278 -15.67 -34.61 -32.05
N ALA A 279 -15.75 -34.92 -30.75
CA ALA A 279 -16.72 -35.55 -29.88
C ALA A 279 -16.28 -35.22 -28.44
N VAL A 280 -17.24 -35.17 -27.51
CA VAL A 280 -17.07 -34.89 -26.07
C VAL A 280 -17.05 -36.20 -25.29
N SER A 281 -16.26 -36.26 -24.19
CA SER A 281 -16.50 -36.95 -22.88
C SER A 281 -15.25 -37.70 -22.33
N PRO A 282 -15.18 -38.11 -21.04
CA PRO A 282 -15.40 -37.34 -19.80
C PRO A 282 -14.39 -37.66 -18.65
N LEU A 283 -14.43 -36.81 -17.60
CA LEU A 283 -14.25 -37.02 -16.14
C LEU A 283 -13.56 -38.29 -15.56
N SER A 284 -12.55 -38.11 -14.68
CA SER A 284 -12.15 -39.07 -13.62
C SER A 284 -11.57 -38.32 -12.39
N THR A 285 -12.34 -38.21 -11.30
CA THR A 285 -12.29 -38.96 -10.02
C THR A 285 -11.13 -38.62 -9.05
N ASN A 286 -11.53 -38.06 -7.90
CA ASN A 286 -10.78 -37.85 -6.66
C ASN A 286 -10.06 -39.11 -6.17
N ARG A 287 -8.82 -38.95 -5.70
CA ARG A 287 -8.22 -39.84 -4.69
C ARG A 287 -7.56 -39.02 -3.58
N ILE A 288 -8.10 -39.24 -2.38
CA ILE A 288 -7.54 -38.88 -1.08
C ILE A 288 -6.37 -39.83 -0.83
N ASP A 289 -5.20 -39.31 -0.50
CA ASP A 289 -4.09 -40.14 -0.01
C ASP A 289 -3.67 -39.64 1.38
N GLN A 290 -3.87 -40.52 2.37
CA GLN A 290 -3.46 -40.35 3.77
C GLN A 290 -2.24 -41.24 4.00
N SER A 291 -1.11 -40.66 4.43
CA SER A 291 -0.04 -41.37 5.15
C SER A 291 0.98 -40.35 5.74
N PRO A 292 1.89 -40.72 6.67
CA PRO A 292 1.68 -40.61 8.11
C PRO A 292 2.56 -39.53 8.77
N VAL A 293 2.17 -39.15 9.99
CA VAL A 293 2.86 -38.19 10.86
C VAL A 293 4.22 -38.72 11.31
N HIS A 294 5.31 -38.11 10.83
CA HIS A 294 6.64 -38.29 11.41
C HIS A 294 7.05 -37.02 12.19
N ARG A 295 7.18 -37.16 13.52
CA ARG A 295 7.74 -36.13 14.40
C ARG A 295 9.24 -36.00 14.14
N GLY A 296 9.68 -34.81 13.72
CA GLY A 296 11.08 -34.37 13.67
C GLY A 296 11.23 -33.00 14.34
N ASN A 297 12.38 -32.75 14.97
CA ASN A 297 12.69 -31.64 15.88
C ASN A 297 12.63 -30.22 15.23
N PRO A 298 12.53 -29.13 16.04
CA PRO A 298 12.13 -27.82 15.56
C PRO A 298 13.33 -26.97 15.11
N ASP A 299 13.58 -26.88 13.80
CA ASP A 299 14.42 -25.81 13.23
C ASP A 299 13.53 -24.79 12.51
N GLY A 300 13.48 -23.58 13.09
CA GLY A 300 12.56 -22.50 12.78
C GLY A 300 12.85 -21.74 11.48
N GLN A 301 12.84 -22.43 10.35
CA GLN A 301 12.72 -21.80 9.03
C GLN A 301 11.47 -22.36 8.33
N GLU A 302 10.37 -21.62 8.39
CA GLU A 302 9.22 -21.89 7.52
C GLU A 302 9.68 -21.73 6.06
N ARG A 303 9.98 -22.86 5.39
CA ARG A 303 10.16 -22.88 3.94
C ARG A 303 8.86 -22.43 3.29
N PHE A 304 8.88 -21.24 2.71
CA PHE A 304 7.77 -20.73 1.94
C PHE A 304 7.70 -21.46 0.59
N THR A 305 6.86 -22.49 0.51
CA THR A 305 6.46 -23.08 -0.77
C THR A 305 5.27 -22.27 -1.30
N PRO A 306 5.42 -21.49 -2.39
CA PRO A 306 4.29 -20.78 -2.98
C PRO A 306 3.25 -21.78 -3.53
N PRO A 307 1.94 -21.52 -3.39
CA PRO A 307 0.90 -22.33 -4.02
C PRO A 307 1.07 -22.37 -5.55
N GLN A 308 0.90 -23.55 -6.15
CA GLN A 308 0.72 -23.66 -7.61
C GLN A 308 -0.59 -22.98 -8.00
N MET A 309 -0.57 -22.10 -9.01
CA MET A 309 -1.74 -21.30 -9.40
C MET A 309 -2.07 -21.49 -10.87
N ILE A 310 -3.37 -21.56 -11.16
CA ILE A 310 -3.94 -21.69 -12.49
C ILE A 310 -3.80 -20.34 -13.21
N ILE A 311 -3.24 -20.38 -14.42
CA ILE A 311 -3.04 -19.22 -15.29
C ILE A 311 -4.34 -18.97 -16.06
N ASN A 312 -5.03 -17.85 -15.77
CA ASN A 312 -6.08 -17.36 -16.66
C ASN A 312 -5.43 -16.62 -17.83
N HIS A 313 -5.66 -17.11 -19.05
CA HIS A 313 -5.00 -16.69 -20.29
C HIS A 313 -5.48 -15.35 -20.88
N SER A 314 -6.23 -14.51 -20.16
CA SER A 314 -6.73 -13.25 -20.73
C SER A 314 -5.82 -12.03 -20.49
N ASP A 315 -4.94 -12.06 -19.48
CA ASP A 315 -3.91 -11.04 -19.25
C ASP A 315 -2.76 -11.67 -18.47
N CYS A 316 -1.53 -11.65 -18.98
CA CYS A 316 -0.35 -12.23 -18.29
C CYS A 316 0.07 -11.51 -16.98
N ILE A 317 -0.82 -10.72 -16.37
CA ILE A 317 -0.59 -10.02 -15.11
C ILE A 317 -0.90 -10.98 -13.95
N ARG A 318 0.15 -11.35 -13.20
CA ARG A 318 0.00 -12.21 -12.03
C ARG A 318 -0.39 -11.41 -10.80
N VAL A 319 -1.60 -11.62 -10.31
CA VAL A 319 -2.10 -11.09 -9.04
C VAL A 319 -2.37 -12.25 -8.08
N PRO A 320 -1.91 -12.22 -6.82
CA PRO A 320 -2.16 -13.31 -5.88
C PRO A 320 -3.64 -13.42 -5.51
N ASN A 321 -4.11 -14.66 -5.28
CA ASN A 321 -5.54 -14.93 -5.00
C ASN A 321 -6.12 -14.14 -3.82
N TRP A 322 -5.35 -13.82 -2.79
CA TRP A 322 -5.89 -13.06 -1.65
C TRP A 322 -6.23 -11.60 -1.99
N ILE A 323 -5.82 -11.10 -3.16
CA ILE A 323 -6.22 -9.78 -3.69
C ILE A 323 -7.46 -9.92 -4.56
N THR A 324 -7.52 -10.92 -5.44
CA THR A 324 -8.65 -11.14 -6.37
C THR A 324 -9.85 -11.79 -5.70
N ASN A 325 -9.60 -12.71 -4.77
CA ASN A 325 -10.55 -13.43 -3.93
C ASN A 325 -10.14 -13.24 -2.45
N PRO A 326 -10.43 -12.06 -1.86
CA PRO A 326 -10.04 -11.77 -0.50
C PRO A 326 -10.70 -12.72 0.50
N ILE A 327 -9.96 -13.10 1.54
CA ILE A 327 -10.45 -13.98 2.62
C ILE A 327 -11.39 -13.18 3.54
N SER A 328 -11.21 -11.86 3.61
CA SER A 328 -12.09 -10.99 4.38
C SER A 328 -13.50 -10.96 3.82
N GLN A 329 -14.47 -11.12 4.71
CA GLN A 329 -15.90 -10.99 4.44
C GLN A 329 -16.26 -9.57 3.99
N THR A 330 -17.07 -9.49 2.93
CA THR A 330 -17.74 -8.25 2.52
C THR A 330 -19.09 -8.14 3.25
N TYR A 331 -19.52 -6.91 3.52
CA TYR A 331 -20.77 -6.62 4.20
C TYR A 331 -21.80 -6.06 3.24
N ASN A 332 -23.03 -6.56 3.33
CA ASN A 332 -24.19 -5.92 2.75
C ASN A 332 -24.55 -4.71 3.62
N VAL A 333 -24.41 -3.51 3.07
CA VAL A 333 -24.68 -2.26 3.79
C VAL A 333 -26.18 -1.93 3.68
N ARG A 334 -26.85 -1.74 4.82
CA ARG A 334 -28.28 -1.41 4.90
C ARG A 334 -28.52 -0.18 5.76
N PHE A 335 -29.50 0.61 5.37
CA PHE A 335 -29.90 1.80 6.12
C PHE A 335 -31.15 1.46 6.93
N THR A 336 -31.23 1.95 8.17
CA THR A 336 -32.52 2.05 8.86
C THR A 336 -33.39 3.10 8.16
N ASP A 337 -34.71 2.99 8.33
CA ASP A 337 -35.65 3.95 7.73
C ASP A 337 -35.35 5.38 8.21
N GLU A 338 -35.05 5.54 9.51
CA GLU A 338 -34.66 6.82 10.11
C GLU A 338 -33.36 7.38 9.50
N ALA A 339 -32.33 6.55 9.33
CA ALA A 339 -31.07 6.99 8.73
C ALA A 339 -31.24 7.40 7.27
N LEU A 340 -32.10 6.69 6.51
CA LEU A 340 -32.37 6.99 5.11
C LEU A 340 -33.19 8.28 4.97
N GLU A 341 -34.24 8.47 5.78
CA GLU A 341 -35.02 9.72 5.81
C GLU A 341 -34.13 10.92 6.17
N ARG A 342 -33.26 10.74 7.18
CA ARG A 342 -32.32 11.78 7.60
C ARG A 342 -31.32 12.13 6.50
N LEU A 343 -30.77 11.13 5.81
CA LEU A 343 -29.89 11.33 4.66
C LEU A 343 -30.58 12.15 3.55
N ASN A 344 -31.81 11.78 3.17
CA ASN A 344 -32.57 12.50 2.16
C ASN A 344 -32.87 13.95 2.58
N THR A 345 -33.15 14.18 3.86
CA THR A 345 -33.42 15.53 4.38
C THR A 345 -32.18 16.41 4.34
N LEU A 346 -31.00 15.87 4.65
CA LEU A 346 -29.76 16.65 4.74
C LEU A 346 -29.18 17.02 3.38
N ILE A 347 -29.19 16.10 2.40
CA ILE A 347 -28.49 16.29 1.12
C ILE A 347 -29.38 16.17 -0.12
N GLY A 348 -30.69 15.95 0.05
CA GLY A 348 -31.69 16.00 -1.02
C GLY A 348 -31.33 15.14 -2.22
N ASP A 349 -31.25 15.77 -3.39
CA ASP A 349 -30.97 15.10 -4.68
C ASP A 349 -29.63 14.33 -4.71
N ARG A 350 -28.65 14.71 -3.87
CA ARG A 350 -27.37 14.00 -3.79
C ARG A 350 -27.48 12.66 -3.05
N ALA A 351 -28.55 12.42 -2.30
CA ALA A 351 -28.68 11.28 -1.38
C ALA A 351 -28.46 9.92 -2.05
N VAL A 352 -28.97 9.74 -3.27
CA VAL A 352 -28.81 8.47 -4.00
C VAL A 352 -27.34 8.19 -4.31
N SER A 353 -26.63 9.19 -4.85
CA SER A 353 -25.20 9.04 -5.19
C SER A 353 -24.30 8.89 -3.96
N PHE A 354 -24.65 9.58 -2.88
CA PHE A 354 -23.95 9.52 -1.61
C PHE A 354 -24.16 8.16 -0.92
N LYS A 355 -25.39 7.65 -0.93
CA LYS A 355 -25.73 6.30 -0.44
C LYS A 355 -24.84 5.24 -1.07
N THR A 356 -24.69 5.23 -2.40
CA THR A 356 -23.80 4.28 -3.09
C THR A 356 -22.34 4.43 -2.63
N SER A 357 -21.90 5.65 -2.33
CA SER A 357 -20.55 5.90 -1.83
C SER A 357 -20.35 5.30 -0.42
N ILE A 358 -21.34 5.45 0.47
CA ILE A 358 -21.35 4.82 1.80
C ILE A 358 -21.31 3.30 1.66
N GLU A 359 -22.14 2.72 0.80
CA GLU A 359 -22.22 1.28 0.57
C GLU A 359 -20.87 0.72 0.10
N ASN A 360 -20.25 1.36 -0.89
CA ASN A 360 -18.93 0.95 -1.40
C ASN A 360 -17.86 1.04 -0.31
N LEU A 361 -17.83 2.13 0.45
CA LEU A 361 -16.82 2.36 1.50
C LEU A 361 -16.94 1.35 2.65
N LEU A 362 -18.15 1.08 3.13
CA LEU A 362 -18.39 0.27 4.32
C LEU A 362 -18.47 -1.22 4.03
N SER A 363 -18.71 -1.63 2.77
CA SER A 363 -18.76 -3.04 2.38
C SER A 363 -17.46 -3.81 2.70
N ASP A 364 -16.30 -3.17 2.56
CA ASP A 364 -14.99 -3.74 2.84
C ASP A 364 -14.57 -3.67 4.34
N ASP A 365 -15.49 -3.24 5.21
CA ASP A 365 -15.28 -2.97 6.65
C ASP A 365 -13.95 -2.23 6.93
N PRO A 366 -13.98 -0.88 7.00
CA PRO A 366 -12.79 -0.06 7.15
C PRO A 366 -12.10 -0.21 8.51
N ARG A 367 -12.72 -0.88 9.49
CA ARG A 367 -12.15 -1.06 10.83
C ARG A 367 -10.83 -1.83 10.77
N SER A 368 -9.93 -1.54 11.71
CA SER A 368 -8.71 -2.34 11.87
C SER A 368 -9.06 -3.72 12.44
N LEU A 369 -8.22 -4.73 12.15
CA LEU A 369 -8.42 -6.08 12.69
C LEU A 369 -8.54 -6.06 14.23
N TYR A 370 -7.73 -5.25 14.89
CA TYR A 370 -7.80 -5.05 16.34
C TYR A 370 -9.20 -4.60 16.80
N VAL A 371 -9.82 -3.63 16.12
CA VAL A 371 -11.17 -3.15 16.45
C VAL A 371 -12.19 -4.26 16.20
N LYS A 372 -12.10 -4.96 15.07
CA LYS A 372 -13.02 -6.07 14.74
C LYS A 372 -12.99 -7.17 15.80
N THR A 373 -11.81 -7.53 16.30
CA THR A 373 -11.65 -8.60 17.30
C THR A 373 -12.02 -8.14 18.70
N LYS A 374 -11.63 -6.93 19.11
CA LYS A 374 -11.81 -6.49 20.51
C LYS A 374 -13.20 -5.91 20.77
N TYR A 375 -13.81 -5.32 19.77
CA TYR A 375 -15.08 -4.59 19.87
C TYR A 375 -16.00 -4.94 18.68
N PRO A 376 -16.39 -6.22 18.51
CA PRO A 376 -17.12 -6.68 17.33
C PRO A 376 -18.45 -5.94 17.14
N ASP A 377 -19.20 -5.76 18.23
CA ASP A 377 -20.55 -5.17 18.25
C ASP A 377 -20.56 -3.66 18.53
N HIS A 378 -19.38 -3.03 18.55
CA HIS A 378 -19.29 -1.60 18.84
C HIS A 378 -19.68 -0.76 17.63
N GLU A 379 -20.42 0.32 17.90
CA GLU A 379 -20.75 1.32 16.90
C GLU A 379 -19.47 1.93 16.32
N TYR A 380 -19.38 1.94 15.00
CA TYR A 380 -18.33 2.58 14.26
C TYR A 380 -18.88 3.85 13.62
N SER A 381 -18.31 4.99 14.00
CA SER A 381 -18.67 6.28 13.43
C SER A 381 -17.55 6.82 12.58
N CYS A 382 -17.87 7.32 11.39
CA CYS A 382 -16.91 7.97 10.51
C CYS A 382 -17.51 9.20 9.82
N VAL A 383 -16.66 10.16 9.46
CA VAL A 383 -17.06 11.36 8.73
C VAL A 383 -16.77 11.17 7.25
N LEU A 384 -17.74 11.51 6.41
CA LEU A 384 -17.62 11.53 4.96
C LEU A 384 -18.24 12.83 4.46
N GLU A 385 -17.45 13.65 3.76
CA GLU A 385 -17.86 15.02 3.43
C GLU A 385 -18.27 15.80 4.69
N ASP A 386 -19.49 16.33 4.69
CA ASP A 386 -20.12 17.11 5.76
C ASP A 386 -20.97 16.26 6.70
N LEU A 387 -21.00 14.93 6.52
CA LEU A 387 -21.86 14.02 7.28
C LEU A 387 -21.08 13.07 8.18
N SER A 388 -21.58 12.88 9.39
CA SER A 388 -21.16 11.78 10.26
C SER A 388 -22.11 10.60 10.11
N ILE A 389 -21.53 9.44 9.80
CA ILE A 389 -22.22 8.19 9.59
C ILE A 389 -21.85 7.25 10.73
N SER A 390 -22.86 6.73 11.42
CA SER A 390 -22.72 5.71 12.45
C SER A 390 -23.29 4.38 11.96
N CYS A 391 -22.53 3.30 12.13
CA CYS A 391 -22.95 1.97 11.74
C CYS A 391 -22.50 0.87 12.71
N VAL A 392 -23.20 -0.26 12.65
CA VAL A 392 -22.88 -1.47 13.40
C VAL A 392 -22.66 -2.63 12.42
N PHE A 393 -21.57 -3.36 12.60
CA PHE A 393 -21.22 -4.51 11.77
C PHE A 393 -21.61 -5.79 12.48
N ASN A 394 -22.44 -6.62 11.85
CA ASN A 394 -22.78 -7.96 12.34
C ASN A 394 -22.05 -9.01 11.50
N SER A 395 -21.01 -9.62 12.08
CA SER A 395 -20.19 -10.62 11.38
C SER A 395 -20.93 -11.93 11.10
N ASN A 396 -21.95 -12.28 11.89
CA ASN A 396 -22.72 -13.51 11.69
C ASN A 396 -23.62 -13.41 10.46
N THR A 397 -24.22 -12.24 10.22
CA THR A 397 -25.14 -12.03 9.09
C THR A 397 -24.48 -11.39 7.87
N SER A 398 -23.22 -10.95 7.97
CA SER A 398 -22.53 -10.15 6.94
C SER A 398 -23.27 -8.84 6.63
N VAL A 399 -23.94 -8.24 7.62
CA VAL A 399 -24.71 -7.00 7.43
C VAL A 399 -24.07 -5.85 8.19
N CYS A 400 -23.87 -4.72 7.51
CA CYS A 400 -23.49 -3.45 8.11
C CYS A 400 -24.74 -2.56 8.15
N THR A 401 -25.27 -2.29 9.33
CA THR A 401 -26.46 -1.44 9.50
C THR A 401 -26.04 -0.01 9.80
N ILE A 402 -26.42 0.93 8.94
CA ILE A 402 -26.31 2.37 9.19
C ILE A 402 -27.40 2.75 10.18
N VAL A 403 -27.01 3.13 11.39
CA VAL A 403 -27.93 3.42 12.49
C VAL A 403 -28.27 4.90 12.60
N ALA A 404 -27.36 5.79 12.18
CA ALA A 404 -27.59 7.23 12.21
C ALA A 404 -26.75 7.97 11.17
N VAL A 405 -27.33 9.06 10.65
CA VAL A 405 -26.67 10.05 9.79
C VAL A 405 -26.90 11.43 10.41
N ARG A 406 -25.83 12.19 10.65
CA ARG A 406 -25.86 13.52 11.30
C ARG A 406 -24.96 14.49 10.54
N ASN A 407 -25.12 15.80 10.74
CA ASN A 407 -24.07 16.74 10.30
C ASN A 407 -22.79 16.49 11.12
N ALA A 408 -21.65 16.59 10.45
CA ALA A 408 -20.36 16.44 11.11
C ALA A 408 -20.09 17.57 12.13
N GLU A 409 -20.64 18.77 11.89
CA GLU A 409 -20.53 19.93 12.77
C GLU A 409 -21.24 19.72 14.12
N ASP A 410 -22.38 19.00 14.12
CA ASP A 410 -23.19 18.75 15.32
C ASP A 410 -22.48 17.85 16.36
N LEU A 411 -21.36 17.22 16.00
CA LEU A 411 -20.56 16.35 16.87
C LEU A 411 -19.34 17.04 17.50
N GLN A 412 -19.02 18.26 17.06
CA GLN A 412 -17.90 19.04 17.59
C GLN A 412 -18.31 19.99 18.72
N ASN A 413 -19.62 20.18 18.92
CA ASN A 413 -20.23 20.89 20.06
C ASN A 413 -20.78 19.90 21.07
#